data_AF-A0A3L6FIM0-F1
#
_entry.id   AF-A0A3L6FIM0-F1
#
_cell.length_a   1.000
_cell.length_b   1.000
_cell.length_c   1.000
_cell.angle_alpha   90.00
_cell.angle_beta   90.00
_cell.angle_gamma   90.00
#
_symmetry.space_group_name_H-M   'P 1'
#
loop_
_entity.id
_entity.type
_entity.pdbx_description
1 polymer ?
#
loop_
_entity_poly.entity_id
_entity_poly.type
_entity_poly.pdbx_seq_one_letter_code
_entity_poly.pdbx_strand_id
1 'polypeptide(L)'
;MRCCNLRWGFVEDPRDREVASLVCRRWHRVDALSRKHVTLPFCYAVSPKRLLARFPRPEWLAVKGKPRAAMYGLIRARGHMLQELKLDKCTSFSTDGLCPVDRSCRKGDYYRYLAEFSTGTEKKAASDQSLMAYQHAMVVASSELSPAHQIRLGLALNLSVFFYEIMNSHERAC
;
A
#
# COMPACT_ATOMS: atom_id res chain seq x y z
N MET A 1 -37.21 10.32 14.85
CA MET A 1 -37.29 9.73 13.49
C MET A 1 -36.09 8.83 13.26
N ARG A 2 -36.31 7.53 13.03
CA ARG A 2 -35.26 6.51 12.87
C ARG A 2 -34.60 6.62 11.50
N CYS A 3 -33.30 6.82 11.50
CA CYS A 3 -32.49 7.07 10.31
C CYS A 3 -31.89 5.76 9.73
N CYS A 4 -32.70 4.70 9.60
CA CYS A 4 -32.26 3.33 9.31
C CYS A 4 -32.24 2.93 7.82
N ASN A 5 -32.51 3.81 6.86
CA ASN A 5 -32.67 3.41 5.45
C ASN A 5 -31.80 4.18 4.45
N LEU A 6 -30.57 4.55 4.80
CA LEU A 6 -29.56 4.87 3.77
C LEU A 6 -28.91 3.56 3.33
N ARG A 7 -29.53 2.88 2.36
CA ARG A 7 -28.85 1.80 1.62
C ARG A 7 -28.02 2.43 0.51
N TRP A 8 -26.81 1.93 0.33
CA TRP A 8 -25.91 2.17 -0.81
C TRP A 8 -26.47 1.52 -2.10
N GLY A 9 -27.76 1.70 -2.39
CA GLY A 9 -28.49 0.89 -3.38
C GLY A 9 -28.24 1.23 -4.85
N PHE A 10 -27.51 2.31 -5.15
CA PHE A 10 -27.30 2.79 -6.53
C PHE A 10 -25.84 2.90 -6.96
N VAL A 11 -24.90 2.75 -6.03
CA VAL A 11 -23.50 3.04 -6.34
C VAL A 11 -22.69 1.78 -5.99
N GLU A 12 -22.46 0.95 -6.99
CA GLU A 12 -21.77 -0.33 -6.84
C GLU A 12 -20.28 -0.24 -7.21
N ASP A 13 -19.85 0.81 -7.92
CA ASP A 13 -18.44 0.99 -8.28
C ASP A 13 -17.60 1.22 -7.01
N PRO A 14 -16.52 0.46 -6.80
CA PRO A 14 -15.67 0.59 -5.61
C PRO A 14 -15.05 1.99 -5.43
N ARG A 15 -14.78 2.72 -6.51
CA ARG A 15 -14.20 4.07 -6.44
C ARG A 15 -15.24 5.08 -5.99
N ASP A 16 -16.46 5.00 -6.52
CA ASP A 16 -17.54 5.90 -6.13
C ASP A 16 -17.95 5.67 -4.67
N ARG A 17 -17.98 4.39 -4.25
CA ARG A 17 -18.05 3.95 -2.85
C ARG A 17 -17.00 4.61 -1.97
N GLU A 18 -15.75 4.60 -2.40
CA GLU A 18 -14.65 5.19 -1.66
C GLU A 18 -14.79 6.71 -1.55
N VAL A 19 -15.04 7.41 -2.66
CA VAL A 19 -15.22 8.86 -2.69
C VAL A 19 -16.36 9.32 -1.77
N ALA A 20 -17.53 8.68 -1.86
CA ALA A 20 -18.66 9.05 -1.01
C ALA A 20 -18.44 8.66 0.47
N SER A 21 -17.66 7.61 0.76
CA SER A 21 -17.28 7.28 2.14
C SER A 21 -16.46 8.39 2.82
N LEU A 22 -15.77 9.22 2.05
CA LEU A 22 -14.97 10.35 2.56
C LEU A 22 -15.80 11.60 2.87
N VAL A 23 -17.03 11.70 2.35
CA VAL A 23 -17.86 12.92 2.46
C VAL A 23 -18.31 13.18 3.90
N CYS A 24 -18.72 12.15 4.64
CA CYS A 24 -19.04 12.31 6.06
C CYS A 24 -18.98 10.99 6.85
N ARG A 25 -18.92 11.10 8.20
CA ARG A 25 -18.87 9.94 9.12
C ARG A 25 -20.04 8.97 8.95
N ARG A 26 -21.21 9.47 8.54
CA ARG A 26 -22.39 8.62 8.31
C ARG A 26 -22.20 7.76 7.06
N TRP A 27 -21.78 8.36 5.94
CA TRP A 27 -21.46 7.62 4.72
C TRP A 27 -20.30 6.64 4.91
N HIS A 28 -19.26 7.04 5.67
CA HIS A 28 -18.17 6.16 6.07
C HIS A 28 -18.67 4.90 6.82
N ARG A 29 -19.58 5.07 7.78
CA ARG A 29 -20.18 3.95 8.53
C ARG A 29 -21.08 3.08 7.67
N VAL A 30 -21.87 3.67 6.77
CA VAL A 30 -22.75 2.88 5.89
C VAL A 30 -21.92 2.08 4.88
N ASP A 31 -20.87 2.66 4.29
CA ASP A 31 -19.94 1.93 3.41
C ASP A 31 -19.29 0.75 4.16
N ALA A 32 -18.73 1.01 5.35
CA ALA A 32 -18.16 -0.01 6.23
C ALA A 32 -19.08 -1.22 6.46
N LEU A 33 -20.37 -0.98 6.73
CA LEU A 33 -21.35 -2.02 7.05
C LEU A 33 -21.94 -2.71 5.80
N SER A 34 -21.94 -2.04 4.66
CA SER A 34 -22.60 -2.53 3.43
C SER A 34 -21.63 -3.04 2.36
N ARG A 35 -20.34 -2.79 2.52
CA ARG A 35 -19.30 -3.21 1.57
C ARG A 35 -18.98 -4.68 1.72
N LYS A 36 -19.52 -5.46 0.78
CA LYS A 36 -19.36 -6.91 0.67
C LYS A 36 -18.05 -7.29 -0.03
N HIS A 37 -17.64 -6.53 -1.03
CA HIS A 37 -16.43 -6.80 -1.82
C HIS A 37 -15.36 -5.77 -1.48
N VAL A 38 -14.26 -6.22 -0.89
CA VAL A 38 -13.14 -5.37 -0.48
C VAL A 38 -11.92 -5.74 -1.30
N THR A 39 -11.22 -4.75 -1.85
CA THR A 39 -9.93 -4.96 -2.52
C THR A 39 -8.84 -4.27 -1.72
N LEU A 40 -7.87 -5.05 -1.24
CA LEU A 40 -6.62 -4.57 -0.69
C LEU A 40 -5.60 -4.47 -1.82
N PRO A 41 -5.23 -3.27 -2.30
CA PRO A 41 -4.27 -3.12 -3.40
C PRO A 41 -2.85 -3.58 -3.04
N PHE A 42 -2.52 -3.58 -1.74
CA PHE A 42 -1.25 -4.06 -1.19
C PHE A 42 -1.53 -4.91 0.06
N CYS A 43 -1.07 -6.16 0.06
CA CYS A 43 -1.29 -7.13 1.15
C CYS A 43 -0.70 -6.72 2.52
N TYR A 44 0.18 -5.73 2.55
CA TYR A 44 0.84 -5.19 3.75
C TYR A 44 0.35 -3.80 4.17
N ALA A 45 -0.51 -3.14 3.38
CA ALA A 45 -0.92 -1.76 3.68
C ALA A 45 -1.88 -1.64 4.88
N VAL A 46 -2.61 -2.71 5.21
CA VAL A 46 -3.60 -2.71 6.29
C VAL A 46 -3.54 -4.03 7.04
N SER A 47 -3.40 -3.98 8.36
CA SER A 47 -3.44 -5.19 9.17
C SER A 47 -4.84 -5.84 9.14
N PRO A 48 -4.94 -7.18 9.20
CA PRO A 48 -6.23 -7.86 9.20
C PRO A 48 -7.20 -7.34 10.28
N LYS A 49 -6.67 -6.98 11.46
CA LYS A 49 -7.47 -6.39 12.55
C LYS A 49 -8.10 -5.06 12.16
N ARG A 50 -7.34 -4.15 11.54
CA ARG A 50 -7.87 -2.85 11.08
C ARG A 50 -8.86 -3.01 9.94
N LEU A 51 -8.63 -3.99 9.06
CA LEU A 51 -9.55 -4.32 7.98
C LEU A 51 -10.90 -4.80 8.52
N LEU A 52 -10.89 -5.78 9.43
CA LEU A 52 -12.10 -6.35 10.03
C LEU A 52 -12.84 -5.34 10.93
N ALA A 53 -12.11 -4.43 11.56
CA ALA A 53 -12.72 -3.32 12.30
C ALA A 53 -13.45 -2.34 11.37
N ARG A 54 -12.93 -2.11 10.15
CA ARG A 54 -13.56 -1.24 9.15
C ARG A 54 -14.68 -1.94 8.39
N PHE A 55 -14.49 -3.20 8.01
CA PHE A 55 -15.43 -3.99 7.23
C PHE A 55 -15.72 -5.29 8.01
N PRO A 56 -16.76 -5.31 8.86
CA PRO A 56 -17.02 -6.45 9.74
C PRO A 56 -17.65 -7.65 9.04
N ARG A 57 -18.20 -7.48 7.81
CA ARG A 57 -18.90 -8.53 7.06
C ARG A 57 -18.57 -8.52 5.55
N PRO A 58 -17.31 -8.67 5.14
CA PRO A 58 -16.98 -8.84 3.73
C PRO A 58 -17.39 -10.24 3.26
N GLU A 59 -18.08 -10.32 2.12
CA GLU A 59 -18.38 -11.58 1.43
C GLU A 59 -17.20 -12.01 0.54
N TRP A 60 -16.43 -11.04 0.04
CA TRP A 60 -15.29 -11.28 -0.82
C TRP A 60 -14.16 -10.29 -0.53
N LEU A 61 -12.94 -10.82 -0.45
CA LEU A 61 -11.73 -10.04 -0.23
C LEU A 61 -10.71 -10.34 -1.32
N ALA A 62 -10.49 -9.39 -2.24
CA ALA A 62 -9.31 -9.44 -3.11
C ALA A 62 -8.12 -8.85 -2.39
N VAL A 63 -7.09 -9.66 -2.19
CA VAL A 63 -5.79 -9.16 -1.78
C VAL A 63 -4.92 -9.09 -3.03
N LYS A 64 -4.78 -7.88 -3.58
CA LYS A 64 -3.78 -7.60 -4.59
C LYS A 64 -2.44 -7.41 -3.88
N GLY A 65 -1.48 -8.18 -4.35
CA GLY A 65 -0.09 -8.13 -3.92
C GLY A 65 0.63 -9.08 -4.84
N LYS A 66 1.61 -8.59 -5.61
CA LYS A 66 2.46 -9.52 -6.35
C LYS A 66 3.11 -10.45 -5.32
N PRO A 67 3.15 -11.78 -5.54
CA PRO A 67 3.84 -12.70 -4.65
C PRO A 67 5.35 -12.55 -4.86
N ARG A 68 5.91 -11.38 -4.51
CA ARG A 68 7.36 -11.20 -4.41
C ARG A 68 7.87 -11.67 -3.05
N ALA A 69 6.99 -11.89 -2.07
CA ALA A 69 7.31 -12.58 -0.82
C ALA A 69 7.82 -14.03 -1.06
N ALA A 70 7.35 -14.70 -2.13
CA ALA A 70 7.88 -16.01 -2.54
C ALA A 70 9.30 -15.89 -3.15
N MET A 71 9.61 -14.77 -3.81
CA MET A 71 10.94 -14.50 -4.39
C MET A 71 12.02 -14.23 -3.31
N TYR A 72 11.59 -13.88 -2.09
CA TYR A 72 12.43 -13.69 -0.91
C TYR A 72 12.24 -14.80 0.15
N GLY A 73 11.57 -15.92 -0.18
CA GLY A 73 11.50 -17.11 0.68
C GLY A 73 10.57 -17.04 1.90
N LEU A 74 9.62 -16.10 1.96
CA LEU A 74 8.87 -15.78 3.19
C LEU A 74 7.46 -16.40 3.28
N ILE A 75 7.09 -17.29 2.37
CA ILE A 75 5.83 -18.06 2.46
C ILE A 75 6.16 -19.55 2.43
N ARG A 76 6.13 -20.21 3.60
CA ARG A 76 6.06 -21.67 3.68
C ARG A 76 4.61 -22.06 3.37
N ALA A 77 4.35 -22.43 2.12
CA ALA A 77 3.03 -22.80 1.65
C ALA A 77 2.44 -23.96 2.48
N ARG A 78 1.38 -23.67 3.23
CA ARG A 78 0.42 -24.68 3.71
C ARG A 78 -0.98 -24.08 3.64
N GLY A 79 -1.82 -24.67 2.78
CA GLY A 79 -3.21 -24.30 2.63
C GLY A 79 -3.53 -23.78 1.22
N HIS A 80 -4.49 -24.44 0.58
CA HIS A 80 -4.97 -24.22 -0.77
C HIS A 80 -5.26 -22.73 -1.03
N MET A 81 -4.37 -22.07 -1.78
CA MET A 81 -4.48 -20.66 -2.15
C MET A 81 -5.40 -20.55 -3.37
N LEU A 82 -6.59 -19.98 -3.18
CA LEU A 82 -7.52 -19.67 -4.27
C LEU A 82 -6.85 -18.69 -5.24
N GLN A 83 -6.66 -19.16 -6.48
CA GLN A 83 -6.27 -18.37 -7.64
C GLN A 83 -7.38 -17.37 -7.98
N GLU A 84 -7.08 -16.07 -7.95
CA GLU A 84 -7.42 -15.21 -9.08
C GLU A 84 -6.45 -14.02 -9.16
N LEU A 85 -5.59 -14.07 -10.18
CA LEU A 85 -4.66 -13.02 -10.55
C LEU A 85 -5.40 -11.99 -11.44
N LYS A 86 -6.14 -11.06 -10.83
CA LYS A 86 -6.63 -9.88 -11.58
C LYS A 86 -5.55 -8.80 -11.62
N LEU A 87 -4.63 -8.99 -12.57
CA LEU A 87 -3.88 -7.90 -13.18
C LEU A 87 -4.88 -7.00 -13.88
N ASP A 88 -5.27 -5.91 -13.22
CA ASP A 88 -5.87 -4.82 -13.96
C ASP A 88 -5.63 -3.49 -13.26
N LYS A 89 -5.13 -2.55 -14.07
CA LYS A 89 -4.70 -1.17 -13.82
C LYS A 89 -3.30 -0.97 -13.22
N CYS A 90 -2.29 -1.49 -13.91
CA CYS A 90 -1.01 -0.77 -14.08
C CYS A 90 -0.84 -0.39 -15.56
N THR A 91 -1.85 0.25 -16.13
CA THR A 91 -1.75 1.05 -17.36
C THR A 91 -1.84 2.49 -16.85
N SER A 92 -0.75 3.21 -16.68
CA SER A 92 0.15 3.66 -17.73
C SER A 92 1.56 3.83 -17.17
N PHE A 93 2.55 3.87 -18.06
CA PHE A 93 3.99 4.02 -17.81
C PHE A 93 4.80 2.72 -17.79
N SER A 94 4.70 2.01 -18.91
CA SER A 94 5.86 1.32 -19.47
C SER A 94 6.71 2.37 -20.20
N THR A 95 7.58 3.07 -19.49
CA THR A 95 8.81 3.60 -20.09
C THR A 95 9.96 2.83 -19.43
N ASP A 96 10.94 2.40 -20.20
CA ASP A 96 12.02 1.55 -19.69
C ASP A 96 12.82 2.22 -18.55
N GLY A 97 12.79 3.55 -18.44
CA GLY A 97 13.35 4.34 -17.34
C GLY A 97 12.51 4.40 -16.05
N LEU A 98 11.22 4.03 -16.11
CA LEU A 98 10.33 3.99 -14.93
C LEU A 98 10.38 2.64 -14.19
N CYS A 99 10.68 1.56 -14.91
CA CYS A 99 10.83 0.22 -14.33
C CYS A 99 11.88 0.13 -13.20
N PRO A 100 13.06 0.78 -13.29
CA PRO A 100 14.08 0.73 -12.24
C PRO A 100 13.75 1.57 -11.01
N VAL A 101 13.16 2.76 -11.18
CA VAL A 101 12.68 3.61 -10.06
C VAL A 101 11.60 2.86 -9.30
N ASP A 102 10.59 2.37 -10.01
CA ASP A 102 9.50 1.57 -9.44
C ASP A 102 9.96 0.30 -8.73
N ARG A 103 11.01 -0.35 -9.24
CA ARG A 103 11.58 -1.54 -8.60
C ARG A 103 12.25 -1.17 -7.29
N SER A 104 13.03 -0.10 -7.29
CA SER A 104 13.80 0.37 -6.15
C SER A 104 12.88 0.95 -5.06
N CYS A 105 11.87 1.74 -5.42
CA CYS A 105 10.84 2.23 -4.51
C CYS A 105 10.13 1.08 -3.79
N ARG A 106 9.64 0.09 -4.55
CA ARG A 106 8.96 -1.08 -3.96
C ARG A 106 9.89 -1.89 -3.05
N LYS A 107 11.18 -1.97 -3.36
CA LYS A 107 12.18 -2.62 -2.50
C LYS A 107 12.34 -1.83 -1.19
N GLY A 108 12.42 -0.51 -1.26
CA GLY A 108 12.47 0.39 -0.09
C GLY A 108 11.25 0.21 0.81
N ASP A 109 10.04 0.31 0.26
CA ASP A 109 8.79 0.16 1.02
C ASP A 109 8.68 -1.20 1.73
N TYR A 110 9.17 -2.25 1.08
CA TYR A 110 9.19 -3.58 1.65
C TYR A 110 10.14 -3.68 2.87
N TYR A 111 11.36 -3.18 2.75
CA TYR A 111 12.31 -3.18 3.86
C TYR A 111 11.92 -2.21 4.98
N ARG A 112 11.27 -1.09 4.64
CA ARG A 112 10.65 -0.18 5.60
C ARG A 112 9.60 -0.91 6.44
N TYR A 113 8.71 -1.66 5.78
CA TYR A 113 7.74 -2.50 6.47
C TYR A 113 8.43 -3.54 7.34
N LEU A 114 9.44 -4.26 6.83
CA LEU A 114 10.19 -5.21 7.65
C LEU A 114 10.82 -4.55 8.89
N ALA A 115 11.39 -3.35 8.75
CA ALA A 115 12.01 -2.61 9.85
C ALA A 115 11.00 -2.17 10.93
N GLU A 116 9.75 -1.90 10.55
CA GLU A 116 8.68 -1.53 11.48
C GLU A 116 8.37 -2.67 12.48
N PHE A 117 8.39 -3.91 12.01
CA PHE A 117 8.06 -5.10 12.82
C PHE A 117 9.27 -5.82 13.41
N SER A 118 10.49 -5.44 12.99
CA SER A 118 11.72 -6.04 13.48
C SER A 118 12.26 -5.31 14.72
N THR A 119 13.11 -5.99 15.49
CA THR A 119 13.79 -5.41 16.66
C THR A 119 15.29 -5.67 16.63
N GLY A 120 16.07 -4.85 17.35
CA GLY A 120 17.51 -5.06 17.50
C GLY A 120 18.27 -4.99 16.16
N THR A 121 19.11 -5.99 15.91
CA THR A 121 19.99 -6.06 14.72
C THR A 121 19.23 -6.26 13.42
N GLU A 122 18.12 -7.01 13.45
CA GLU A 122 17.26 -7.24 12.28
C GLU A 122 16.58 -5.95 11.81
N LYS A 123 16.13 -5.11 12.76
CA LYS A 123 15.61 -3.78 12.45
C LYS A 123 16.64 -2.93 11.74
N LYS A 124 17.87 -2.89 12.26
CA LYS A 124 18.96 -2.12 11.66
C LYS A 124 19.27 -2.60 10.23
N ALA A 125 19.40 -3.91 10.03
CA ALA A 125 19.66 -4.47 8.71
C ALA A 125 18.53 -4.17 7.70
N ALA A 126 17.28 -4.26 8.14
CA ALA A 126 16.13 -3.90 7.30
C ALA A 126 16.10 -2.39 6.99
N SER A 127 16.36 -1.52 7.98
CA SER A 127 16.46 -0.07 7.79
C SER A 127 17.56 0.29 6.79
N ASP A 128 18.73 -0.32 6.89
CA ASP A 128 19.86 -0.07 5.99
C ASP A 128 19.52 -0.48 4.54
N GLN A 129 18.88 -1.64 4.36
CA GLN A 129 18.41 -2.09 3.05
C GLN A 129 17.31 -1.20 2.46
N SER A 130 16.41 -0.70 3.31
CA SER A 130 15.38 0.27 2.93
C SER A 130 16.01 1.56 2.42
N LEU A 131 16.96 2.11 3.18
CA LEU A 131 17.65 3.35 2.84
C LEU A 131 18.44 3.21 1.53
N MET A 132 19.20 2.13 1.35
CA MET A 132 19.93 1.86 0.12
C MET A 132 18.99 1.80 -1.10
N ALA A 133 17.83 1.17 -0.96
CA ALA A 133 16.86 1.06 -2.04
C ALA A 133 16.24 2.42 -2.39
N TYR A 134 15.88 3.24 -1.41
CA TYR A 134 15.35 4.58 -1.67
C TYR A 134 16.41 5.52 -2.24
N GLN A 135 17.66 5.47 -1.79
CA GLN A 135 18.76 6.27 -2.35
C GLN A 135 19.00 5.92 -3.82
N HIS A 136 19.04 4.62 -4.15
CA HIS A 136 19.14 4.18 -5.53
C HIS A 136 17.94 4.67 -6.37
N ALA A 137 16.72 4.56 -5.83
CA ALA A 137 15.52 5.08 -6.50
C ALA A 137 15.62 6.59 -6.75
N MET A 138 16.16 7.36 -5.80
CA MET A 138 16.30 8.82 -5.90
C MET A 138 17.31 9.23 -6.97
N VAL A 139 18.42 8.49 -7.09
CA VAL A 139 19.42 8.73 -8.14
C VAL A 139 18.79 8.52 -9.51
N VAL A 140 18.13 7.38 -9.74
CA VAL A 140 17.48 7.10 -11.02
C VAL A 140 16.32 8.05 -11.29
N ALA A 141 15.50 8.37 -10.28
CA ALA A 141 14.41 9.32 -10.45
C ALA A 141 14.93 10.73 -10.77
N SER A 142 16.13 11.09 -10.30
CA SER A 142 16.73 12.39 -10.59
C SER A 142 17.33 12.49 -11.99
N SER A 143 17.78 11.37 -12.57
CA SER A 143 18.28 11.32 -13.95
C SER A 143 17.15 11.19 -14.97
N GLU A 144 16.11 10.40 -14.66
CA GLU A 144 15.08 10.03 -15.63
C GLU A 144 13.82 10.90 -15.55
N LEU A 145 13.54 11.54 -14.40
CA LEU A 145 12.25 12.19 -14.14
C LEU A 145 12.39 13.67 -13.77
N SER A 146 11.46 14.47 -14.28
CA SER A 146 11.38 15.89 -13.92
C SER A 146 11.11 16.06 -12.41
N PRO A 147 11.55 17.17 -11.79
CA PRO A 147 11.30 17.43 -10.37
C PRO A 147 9.82 17.41 -9.98
N ALA A 148 8.92 17.77 -10.89
CA ALA A 148 7.47 17.77 -10.70
C ALA A 148 6.80 16.41 -11.01
N HIS A 149 7.57 15.40 -11.41
CA HIS A 149 7.02 14.10 -11.79
C HIS A 149 6.41 13.38 -10.58
N GLN A 150 5.18 12.88 -10.74
CA GLN A 150 4.40 12.28 -9.64
C GLN A 150 5.13 11.14 -8.91
N ILE A 151 5.87 10.30 -9.65
CA ILE A 151 6.66 9.20 -9.06
C ILE A 151 7.83 9.72 -8.21
N ARG A 152 8.50 10.80 -8.65
CA ARG A 152 9.62 11.40 -7.91
C ARG A 152 9.13 12.09 -6.63
N LEU A 153 7.98 12.77 -6.71
CA LEU A 153 7.31 13.34 -5.53
C LEU A 153 6.86 12.25 -4.55
N GLY A 154 6.26 11.17 -5.05
CA GLY A 154 5.86 10.04 -4.21
C GLY A 154 7.04 9.36 -3.52
N LEU A 155 8.17 9.21 -4.22
CA LEU A 155 9.40 8.70 -3.63
C LEU A 155 9.96 9.62 -2.54
N ALA A 156 9.99 10.94 -2.76
CA ALA A 156 10.44 11.90 -1.76
C ALA A 156 9.57 11.84 -0.49
N LEU A 157 8.25 11.74 -0.66
CA LEU A 157 7.31 11.56 0.46
C LEU A 157 7.58 10.26 1.21
N ASN A 158 7.75 9.13 0.51
CA ASN A 158 8.05 7.84 1.14
C ASN A 158 9.38 7.87 1.92
N LEU A 159 10.39 8.57 1.38
CA LEU A 159 11.69 8.73 2.05
C LEU A 159 11.60 9.63 3.29
N SER A 160 10.81 10.70 3.25
CA SER A 160 10.51 11.55 4.41
C SER A 160 9.84 10.74 5.53
N VAL A 161 8.80 9.97 5.20
CA VAL A 161 8.12 9.07 6.14
C VAL A 161 9.09 8.04 6.72
N PHE A 162 9.96 7.46 5.90
CA PHE A 162 10.99 6.53 6.38
C PHE A 162 11.92 7.17 7.42
N PHE A 163 12.40 8.39 7.19
CA PHE A 163 13.26 9.08 8.15
C PHE A 163 12.54 9.40 9.46
N TYR A 164 11.26 9.79 9.37
CA TYR A 164 10.44 10.09 10.53
C TYR A 164 10.13 8.83 11.36
N GLU A 165 9.54 7.81 10.73
CA GLU A 165 8.97 6.65 11.44
C GLU A 165 10.01 5.58 11.77
N ILE A 166 10.99 5.34 10.89
CA ILE A 166 11.95 4.23 11.05
C ILE A 166 13.27 4.69 11.65
N MET A 167 13.84 5.78 11.12
CA MET A 167 15.14 6.28 11.54
C MET A 167 15.06 7.25 12.72
N ASN A 168 13.84 7.68 13.11
CA ASN A 168 13.59 8.67 14.15
C ASN A 168 14.38 9.99 13.96
N SER A 169 14.69 10.33 12.70
CA SER A 169 15.51 11.48 12.32
C SER A 169 14.61 12.56 11.71
N HIS A 170 13.99 13.34 12.58
CA HIS A 170 13.02 14.37 12.23
C HIS A 170 13.64 15.46 11.34
N GLU A 171 14.90 15.83 11.60
CA GLU A 171 15.64 16.82 10.80
C GLU A 171 15.84 16.39 9.34
N ARG A 172 15.96 15.08 9.08
CA ARG A 172 16.13 14.55 7.72
C ARG A 172 14.82 14.26 7.01
N ALA A 173 13.71 14.29 7.75
CA ALA A 173 12.38 14.05 7.21
C ALA A 173 11.74 15.35 6.67
N CYS A 174 12.10 16.50 7.23
CA CYS A 174 11.67 17.82 6.79
C CYS A 174 12.53 18.36 5.64
#